data_AF-A0A522MX57-F1
#
_entry.id   AF-A0A522MX57-F1
#
_cell.length_a   1.000
_cell.length_b   1.000
_cell.length_c   1.000
_cell.angle_alpha   90.00
_cell.angle_beta   90.00
_cell.angle_gamma   90.00
#
_symmetry.space_group_name_H-M   'P 1'
#
loop_
_entity.id
_entity.type
_entity.pdbx_description
1 polymer ?
#
loop_
_entity_poly.entity_id
_entity_poly.type
_entity_poly.pdbx_seq_one_letter_code
_entity_poly.pdbx_strand_id
1 'polypeptide(L)'
;MNRLTPLEIQRATFARKLRGHDPDAVREFLGEIAEQLEEEARARGELRAQVARLSQEVEEYRQRAGAVDEALATAQRTAEATVARAEAEAQRIIADAEALADRVVDDAARRAENIELVVGQLRGRRRAARAELKRLVEVLGGAARDDELAEQRASESPTVSFLRRCSGDAKGER
;
A
#
# COMPACT_ATOMS: atom_id res chain seq x y z
N MET A 1 43.26 -62.23 -19.71
CA MET A 1 44.10 -63.01 -18.78
C MET A 1 43.17 -63.63 -17.74
N ASN A 2 42.96 -64.94 -17.77
CA ASN A 2 42.11 -65.62 -16.78
C ASN A 2 42.78 -65.51 -15.41
N ARG A 3 42.09 -64.87 -14.46
CA ARG A 3 42.51 -64.84 -13.05
C ARG A 3 42.11 -66.16 -12.42
N LEU A 4 43.08 -66.88 -11.88
CA LEU A 4 42.85 -68.11 -11.14
C LEU A 4 42.12 -67.81 -9.83
N THR A 5 41.17 -68.66 -9.47
CA THR A 5 40.52 -68.63 -8.16
C THR A 5 41.37 -69.39 -7.12
N PRO A 6 41.26 -69.07 -5.83
CA PRO A 6 41.94 -69.83 -4.77
C PRO A 6 41.71 -71.35 -4.88
N LEU A 7 40.48 -71.75 -5.25
CA LEU A 7 40.09 -73.13 -5.47
C LEU A 7 40.82 -73.79 -6.66
N GLU A 8 41.05 -73.05 -7.73
CA GLU A 8 41.82 -73.52 -8.90
C GLU A 8 43.31 -73.65 -8.59
N ILE A 9 43.86 -72.80 -7.73
CA ILE A 9 45.26 -72.87 -7.27
C ILE A 9 45.47 -74.11 -6.40
N GLN A 10 44.57 -74.40 -5.46
CA GLN A 10 44.66 -75.60 -4.62
C GLN A 10 44.51 -76.92 -5.41
N ARG A 11 43.72 -76.90 -6.50
CA ARG A 11 43.49 -78.08 -7.34
C ARG A 11 44.47 -78.22 -8.51
N ALA A 12 45.45 -77.32 -8.61
CA ALA A 12 46.43 -77.35 -9.68
C ALA A 12 47.27 -78.63 -9.61
N THR A 13 47.36 -79.35 -10.73
CA THR A 13 48.17 -80.57 -10.85
C THR A 13 49.34 -80.33 -11.79
N PHE A 14 50.52 -80.85 -11.41
CA PHE A 14 51.76 -80.67 -12.17
C PHE A 14 52.35 -82.02 -12.56
N ALA A 15 52.86 -82.13 -13.79
CA ALA A 15 53.53 -83.34 -14.26
C ALA A 15 54.87 -83.56 -13.54
N ARG A 16 55.15 -84.80 -13.14
CA ARG A 16 56.42 -85.17 -12.48
C ARG A 16 57.54 -85.34 -13.51
N LYS A 17 58.72 -84.77 -13.25
CA LYS A 17 59.95 -84.95 -14.05
C LYS A 17 61.11 -85.38 -13.15
N LEU A 18 62.08 -86.10 -13.70
CA LEU A 18 63.21 -86.74 -12.97
C LEU A 18 64.08 -85.75 -12.15
N ARG A 19 64.04 -84.45 -12.49
CA ARG A 19 64.61 -83.34 -11.70
C ARG A 19 63.57 -82.25 -11.54
N GLY A 20 62.89 -82.20 -10.38
CA GLY A 20 61.84 -81.23 -10.09
C GLY A 20 61.76 -80.91 -8.60
N HIS A 21 60.96 -79.91 -8.25
CA HIS A 21 60.70 -79.54 -6.86
C HIS A 21 59.91 -80.63 -6.13
N ASP A 22 60.08 -80.69 -4.81
CA ASP A 22 59.32 -81.59 -3.94
C ASP A 22 57.81 -81.33 -4.08
N PRO A 23 57.00 -82.32 -4.50
CA PRO A 23 55.56 -82.17 -4.64
C PRO A 23 54.84 -81.76 -3.35
N ASP A 24 55.35 -82.13 -2.17
CA ASP A 24 54.72 -81.77 -0.89
C ASP A 24 54.97 -80.29 -0.54
N ALA A 25 56.21 -79.82 -0.66
CA ALA A 25 56.55 -78.41 -0.46
C ALA A 25 55.82 -77.47 -1.45
N VAL A 26 55.64 -77.90 -2.70
CA VAL A 26 54.86 -77.13 -3.69
C VAL A 26 53.38 -77.08 -3.32
N ARG A 27 52.80 -78.16 -2.78
CA ARG A 27 51.41 -78.17 -2.31
C ARG A 27 51.19 -77.22 -1.14
N GLU A 28 52.10 -77.22 -0.18
CA GLU A 28 52.04 -76.31 0.98
C GLU A 28 52.10 -74.84 0.53
N PHE A 29 53.05 -74.49 -0.34
CA PHE A 29 53.17 -73.14 -0.88
C PHE A 29 51.94 -72.70 -1.70
N LEU A 30 51.35 -73.60 -2.50
CA LEU A 30 50.09 -73.31 -3.22
C LEU A 30 48.90 -73.12 -2.27
N GLY A 31 48.91 -73.79 -1.12
CA GLY A 31 47.94 -73.58 -0.04
C GLY A 31 48.03 -72.17 0.53
N GLU A 32 49.24 -71.74 0.92
CA GLU A 32 49.50 -70.40 1.43
C GLU A 32 49.12 -69.29 0.42
N ILE A 33 49.49 -69.47 -0.85
CA ILE A 33 49.11 -68.52 -1.92
C ILE A 33 47.59 -68.46 -2.10
N ALA A 34 46.91 -69.61 -2.06
CA ALA A 34 45.46 -69.64 -2.20
C ALA A 34 44.77 -68.91 -1.05
N GLU A 35 45.25 -69.09 0.18
CA GLU A 35 44.72 -68.43 1.38
C GLU A 35 44.92 -66.90 1.31
N GLN A 36 46.14 -66.45 1.01
CA GLN A 36 46.42 -65.01 0.79
C GLN A 36 45.57 -64.42 -0.34
N LEU A 37 45.39 -65.15 -1.45
CA LEU A 37 44.57 -64.70 -2.56
C LEU A 37 43.09 -64.57 -2.16
N GLU A 38 42.59 -65.47 -1.31
CA GLU A 38 41.22 -65.41 -0.79
C GLU A 38 41.03 -64.20 0.12
N GLU A 39 41.96 -63.94 1.04
CA GLU A 39 41.93 -62.76 1.91
C GLU A 39 41.94 -61.45 1.11
N GLU A 40 42.85 -61.33 0.15
CA GLU A 40 42.93 -60.18 -0.76
C GLU A 40 41.66 -60.02 -1.61
N ALA A 41 41.07 -61.13 -2.08
CA ALA A 41 39.82 -61.10 -2.82
C ALA A 41 38.66 -60.62 -1.94
N ARG A 42 38.59 -61.05 -0.68
CA ARG A 42 37.59 -60.64 0.30
C ARG A 42 37.74 -59.16 0.64
N ALA A 43 38.94 -58.72 1.01
CA ALA A 43 39.24 -57.32 1.31
C ALA A 43 38.89 -56.41 0.12
N ARG A 44 39.25 -56.80 -1.11
CA ARG A 44 38.87 -56.05 -2.32
C ARG A 44 37.35 -56.00 -2.53
N GLY A 45 36.63 -57.07 -2.18
CA GLY A 45 35.16 -57.09 -2.22
C GLY A 45 34.55 -56.08 -1.24
N GLU A 46 35.02 -56.09 0.00
CA GLU A 46 34.59 -55.16 1.05
C GLU A 46 34.88 -53.70 0.70
N LEU A 47 36.11 -53.42 0.24
CA LEU A 47 36.51 -52.09 -0.24
C LEU A 47 35.64 -51.61 -1.40
N ARG A 48 35.32 -52.49 -2.35
CA ARG A 48 34.42 -52.14 -3.48
C ARG A 48 33.01 -51.83 -2.99
N ALA A 49 32.47 -52.61 -2.05
CA ALA A 49 31.17 -52.35 -1.46
C ALA A 49 31.15 -51.01 -0.69
N GLN A 50 32.22 -50.71 0.06
CA GLN A 50 32.35 -49.45 0.77
C GLN A 50 32.45 -48.26 -0.18
N VAL A 51 33.24 -48.36 -1.25
CA VAL A 51 33.34 -47.33 -2.30
C VAL A 51 31.99 -47.09 -2.95
N ALA A 52 31.24 -48.15 -3.28
CA ALA A 52 29.91 -48.02 -3.87
C ALA A 52 28.95 -47.29 -2.92
N ARG A 53 28.94 -47.66 -1.63
CA ARG A 53 28.12 -46.99 -0.61
C ARG A 53 28.46 -45.52 -0.46
N LEU A 54 29.75 -45.19 -0.29
CA LEU A 54 30.21 -43.81 -0.14
C LEU A 54 29.94 -42.97 -1.40
N SER A 55 30.05 -43.58 -2.59
CA SER A 55 29.74 -42.89 -3.84
C SER A 55 28.27 -42.51 -3.94
N GLN A 56 27.37 -43.41 -3.50
CA GLN A 56 25.94 -43.12 -3.43
C GLN A 56 25.65 -42.00 -2.43
N GLU A 57 26.26 -42.06 -1.24
CA GLU A 57 26.07 -41.07 -0.19
C GLU A 57 26.54 -39.67 -0.64
N VAL A 58 27.69 -39.59 -1.32
CA VAL A 58 28.18 -38.34 -1.92
C VAL A 58 27.21 -37.78 -2.95
N GLU A 59 26.61 -38.64 -3.78
CA GLU A 59 25.64 -38.21 -4.78
C GLU A 59 24.35 -37.67 -4.14
N GLU A 60 23.85 -38.34 -3.09
CA GLU A 60 22.72 -37.84 -2.30
C GLU A 60 23.03 -36.49 -1.65
N TYR A 61 24.23 -36.31 -1.09
CA TYR A 61 24.65 -35.02 -0.54
C TYR A 61 24.73 -33.92 -1.59
N ARG A 62 25.23 -34.22 -2.80
CA ARG A 62 25.27 -33.27 -3.91
C ARG A 62 23.89 -32.84 -4.34
N GLN A 63 22.94 -33.78 -4.45
CA GLN A 63 21.55 -33.46 -4.79
C GLN A 63 20.89 -32.59 -3.72
N ARG A 64 21.11 -32.91 -2.43
CA ARG A 64 20.60 -32.09 -1.33
C ARG A 64 21.22 -30.69 -1.32
N ALA A 65 22.52 -30.56 -1.57
CA ALA A 65 23.19 -29.27 -1.66
C ALA A 65 22.59 -28.42 -2.81
N GLY A 66 22.39 -29.02 -3.98
CA GLY A 66 21.75 -28.33 -5.11
C GLY A 66 20.33 -27.85 -4.80
N ALA A 67 19.53 -28.66 -4.10
CA ALA A 67 18.18 -28.27 -3.69
C ALA A 67 18.20 -27.10 -2.68
N VAL A 68 19.18 -27.06 -1.77
CA VAL A 68 19.36 -25.94 -0.83
C VAL A 68 19.76 -24.67 -1.58
N ASP A 69 20.68 -24.77 -2.55
CA ASP A 69 21.11 -23.64 -3.37
C ASP A 69 19.95 -23.06 -4.18
N GLU A 70 19.12 -23.92 -4.79
CA GLU A 70 17.92 -23.50 -5.52
C GLU A 70 16.89 -22.85 -4.59
N ALA A 71 16.67 -23.43 -3.41
CA ALA A 71 15.77 -22.86 -2.41
C ALA A 71 16.26 -21.48 -1.93
N LEU A 72 17.56 -21.32 -1.71
CA LEU A 72 18.16 -20.05 -1.31
C LEU A 72 18.04 -19.00 -2.41
N ALA A 73 18.35 -19.36 -3.67
CA ALA A 73 18.20 -18.47 -4.81
C ALA A 73 16.73 -18.06 -5.04
N THR A 74 15.79 -18.96 -4.76
CA THR A 74 14.35 -18.65 -4.81
C THR A 74 13.94 -17.73 -3.68
N ALA A 75 14.36 -18.03 -2.44
CA ALA A 75 14.09 -17.18 -1.28
C ALA A 75 14.63 -15.76 -1.48
N GLN A 76 15.85 -15.61 -2.02
CA GLN A 76 16.42 -14.30 -2.33
C GLN A 76 15.59 -13.55 -3.37
N ARG A 77 15.23 -14.18 -4.50
CA ARG A 77 14.38 -13.57 -5.52
C ARG A 77 13.02 -13.15 -4.96
N THR A 78 12.41 -13.97 -4.11
CA THR A 78 11.14 -13.65 -3.45
C THR A 78 11.27 -12.48 -2.49
N ALA A 79 12.36 -12.43 -1.71
CA ALA A 79 12.64 -11.31 -0.81
C ALA A 79 12.81 -10.00 -1.58
N GLU A 80 13.63 -10.00 -2.62
CA GLU A 80 13.84 -8.84 -3.51
C GLU A 80 12.53 -8.37 -4.16
N ALA A 81 11.74 -9.30 -4.71
CA ALA A 81 10.43 -8.99 -5.30
C ALA A 81 9.44 -8.42 -4.27
N THR A 82 9.48 -8.91 -3.03
CA THR A 82 8.62 -8.43 -1.94
C THR A 82 8.99 -7.01 -1.53
N VAL A 83 10.29 -6.72 -1.41
CA VAL A 83 10.79 -5.36 -1.12
C VAL A 83 10.40 -4.40 -2.24
N ALA A 84 10.67 -4.75 -3.50
CA ALA A 84 10.32 -3.91 -4.64
C ALA A 84 8.80 -3.62 -4.72
N ARG A 85 7.97 -4.63 -4.43
CA ARG A 85 6.51 -4.46 -4.37
C ARG A 85 6.08 -3.54 -3.22
N ALA A 86 6.68 -3.69 -2.05
CA ALA A 86 6.38 -2.85 -0.90
C ALA A 86 6.77 -1.39 -1.15
N GLU A 87 7.91 -1.14 -1.79
CA GLU A 87 8.35 0.20 -2.19
C GLU A 87 7.40 0.84 -3.21
N ALA A 88 7.01 0.10 -4.24
CA ALA A 88 6.06 0.58 -5.25
C ALA A 88 4.69 0.90 -4.63
N GLU A 89 4.20 0.05 -3.73
CA GLU A 89 2.92 0.28 -3.04
C GLU A 89 3.01 1.47 -2.08
N ALA A 90 4.13 1.64 -1.37
CA ALA A 90 4.35 2.79 -0.50
C ALA A 90 4.35 4.10 -1.31
N GLN A 91 5.02 4.14 -2.46
CA GLN A 91 5.00 5.29 -3.36
C GLN A 91 3.58 5.58 -3.87
N ARG A 92 2.82 4.54 -4.22
CA ARG A 92 1.42 4.68 -4.63
C ARG A 92 0.54 5.27 -3.53
N ILE A 93 0.67 4.77 -2.30
CA ILE A 93 -0.06 5.29 -1.13
C ILE A 93 0.26 6.76 -0.89
N ILE A 94 1.54 7.15 -0.98
CA ILE A 94 1.96 8.55 -0.82
C ILE A 94 1.33 9.42 -1.91
N ALA A 95 1.43 9.01 -3.18
CA ALA A 95 0.85 9.77 -4.29
C ALA A 95 -0.68 9.91 -4.18
N ASP A 96 -1.38 8.84 -3.77
CA ASP A 96 -2.82 8.86 -3.55
C ASP A 96 -3.20 9.79 -2.38
N ALA A 97 -2.41 9.78 -1.30
CA ALA A 97 -2.61 10.65 -0.15
C ALA A 97 -2.36 12.14 -0.49
N GLU A 98 -1.32 12.44 -1.26
CA GLU A 98 -1.04 13.80 -1.76
C GLU A 98 -2.18 14.30 -2.64
N ALA A 99 -2.62 13.48 -3.61
CA ALA A 99 -3.73 13.85 -4.48
C ALA A 99 -5.06 14.05 -3.70
N LEU A 100 -5.30 13.29 -2.64
CA LEU A 100 -6.44 13.49 -1.77
C LEU A 100 -6.31 14.78 -0.96
N ALA A 101 -5.13 15.06 -0.41
CA ALA A 101 -4.86 16.28 0.34
C ALA A 101 -5.10 17.53 -0.52
N ASP A 102 -4.59 17.54 -1.74
CA ASP A 102 -4.80 18.64 -2.69
C ASP A 102 -6.29 18.86 -2.97
N ARG A 103 -7.05 17.79 -3.23
CA ARG A 103 -8.50 17.89 -3.43
C ARG A 103 -9.23 18.46 -2.22
N VAL A 104 -8.83 18.08 -1.00
CA VAL A 104 -9.44 18.58 0.23
C VAL A 104 -9.13 20.07 0.41
N VAL A 105 -7.90 20.49 0.15
CA VAL A 105 -7.49 21.90 0.21
C VAL A 105 -8.26 22.73 -0.82
N ASP A 106 -8.36 22.26 -2.06
CA ASP A 106 -9.12 22.92 -3.11
C ASP A 106 -10.60 23.06 -2.76
N ASP A 107 -11.20 22.00 -2.21
CA ASP A 107 -12.61 22.05 -1.79
C ASP A 107 -12.83 23.04 -0.65
N ALA A 108 -11.92 23.06 0.33
CA ALA A 108 -11.96 24.01 1.43
C ALA A 108 -11.80 25.46 0.93
N ALA A 109 -10.88 25.70 -0.01
CA ALA A 109 -10.67 27.02 -0.61
C ALA A 109 -11.92 27.51 -1.35
N ARG A 110 -12.55 26.66 -2.17
CA ARG A 110 -13.81 26.99 -2.87
C ARG A 110 -14.95 27.30 -1.89
N ARG A 111 -15.06 26.54 -0.80
CA ARG A 111 -16.06 26.81 0.24
C ARG A 111 -15.80 28.15 0.93
N ALA A 112 -14.55 28.46 1.25
CA ALA A 112 -14.17 29.73 1.85
C ALA A 112 -14.51 30.91 0.93
N GLU A 113 -14.20 30.82 -0.37
CA GLU A 113 -14.54 31.83 -1.36
C GLU A 113 -16.07 32.05 -1.45
N ASN A 114 -16.85 30.97 -1.49
CA ASN A 114 -18.31 31.07 -1.51
C ASN A 114 -18.85 31.73 -0.23
N ILE A 115 -18.30 31.40 0.94
CA ILE A 115 -18.68 32.05 2.21
C ILE A 115 -18.38 33.55 2.15
N GLU A 116 -17.21 33.96 1.67
CA GLU A 116 -16.86 35.38 1.54
C GLU A 116 -17.81 36.13 0.58
N LEU A 117 -18.18 35.51 -0.54
CA LEU A 117 -19.18 36.06 -1.47
C LEU A 117 -20.54 36.25 -0.77
N VAL A 118 -21.03 35.24 -0.07
CA VAL A 118 -22.31 35.30 0.66
C VAL A 118 -22.25 36.36 1.77
N VAL A 119 -21.15 36.44 2.52
CA VAL A 119 -20.93 37.47 3.55
C VAL A 119 -20.95 38.86 2.93
N GLY A 120 -20.30 39.05 1.78
CA GLY A 120 -20.33 40.29 1.00
C GLY A 120 -21.74 40.70 0.60
N GLN A 121 -22.53 39.77 0.06
CA GLN A 121 -23.93 39.99 -0.31
C GLN A 121 -24.79 40.36 0.90
N LEU A 122 -24.67 39.64 2.01
CA LEU A 122 -25.41 39.93 3.26
C LEU A 122 -25.05 41.31 3.83
N ARG A 123 -23.76 41.67 3.82
CA ARG A 123 -23.31 43.02 4.22
C ARG A 123 -23.91 44.09 3.30
N GLY A 124 -24.00 43.83 2.00
CA GLY A 124 -24.67 44.69 1.02
C GLY A 124 -26.16 44.88 1.33
N ARG A 125 -26.90 43.78 1.50
CA ARG A 125 -28.34 43.80 1.87
C ARG A 125 -28.59 44.55 3.17
N ARG A 126 -27.74 44.33 4.18
CA ARG A 126 -27.81 45.06 5.46
C ARG A 126 -27.61 46.56 5.28
N ARG A 127 -26.64 46.99 4.45
CA ARG A 127 -26.41 48.42 4.16
C ARG A 127 -27.61 49.04 3.45
N ALA A 128 -28.16 48.36 2.45
CA ALA A 128 -29.34 48.83 1.72
C ALA A 128 -30.55 48.98 2.64
N ALA A 129 -30.86 47.96 3.46
CA ALA A 129 -31.96 48.01 4.42
C ALA A 129 -31.78 49.15 5.45
N ARG A 130 -30.55 49.36 5.94
CA ARG A 130 -30.25 50.48 6.85
C ARG A 130 -30.45 51.84 6.17
N ALA A 131 -30.03 51.99 4.91
CA ALA A 131 -30.23 53.22 4.16
C ALA A 131 -31.72 53.51 3.94
N GLU A 132 -32.50 52.47 3.63
CA GLU A 132 -33.94 52.59 3.45
C GLU A 132 -34.66 53.00 4.74
N LEU A 133 -34.32 52.39 5.87
CA LEU A 133 -34.85 52.81 7.17
C LEU A 133 -34.50 54.26 7.50
N LYS A 134 -33.26 54.71 7.21
CA LYS A 134 -32.88 56.11 7.40
C LYS A 134 -33.72 57.06 6.56
N ARG A 135 -33.93 56.73 5.27
CA ARG A 135 -34.79 57.53 4.38
C ARG A 135 -36.21 57.61 4.91
N LEU A 136 -36.78 56.49 5.35
CA LEU A 136 -38.12 56.47 5.95
C LEU A 136 -38.21 57.38 7.18
N VAL A 137 -37.22 57.34 8.07
CA VAL A 137 -37.15 58.22 9.25
C VAL A 137 -37.03 59.69 8.85
N GLU A 138 -36.21 60.02 7.84
CA GLU A 138 -36.07 61.39 7.33
C GLU A 138 -37.39 61.91 6.72
N VAL A 139 -38.08 61.09 5.94
CA VAL A 139 -39.38 61.43 5.33
C VAL A 139 -40.46 61.63 6.39
N LEU A 140 -40.61 60.67 7.32
CA LEU A 140 -41.62 60.77 8.39
C LEU A 140 -41.31 61.93 9.35
N GLY A 141 -40.04 62.15 9.67
CA GLY A 141 -39.61 63.26 10.50
C GLY A 141 -39.71 64.63 9.82
N GLY A 142 -39.67 64.68 8.48
CA GLY A 142 -39.99 65.88 7.70
C GLY A 142 -41.49 66.16 7.73
N ALA A 143 -42.31 65.16 7.45
CA ALA A 143 -43.78 65.29 7.49
C ALA A 143 -44.30 65.74 8.87
N ALA A 144 -43.74 65.21 9.96
CA ALA A 144 -44.10 65.65 11.31
C ALA A 144 -43.78 67.14 11.56
N ARG A 145 -42.63 67.63 11.07
CA ARG A 145 -42.27 69.06 11.17
C ARG A 145 -43.17 69.94 10.32
N ASP A 146 -43.52 69.49 9.12
CA ASP A 146 -44.44 70.22 8.25
C ASP A 146 -45.83 70.34 8.88
N ASP A 147 -46.30 69.30 9.57
CA ASP A 147 -47.55 69.29 10.33
C ASP A 147 -47.50 70.26 11.52
N GLU A 148 -46.43 70.22 12.33
CA GLU A 148 -46.20 71.18 13.41
C GLU A 148 -46.20 72.64 12.92
N LEU A 149 -45.57 72.92 11.77
CA LEU A 149 -45.57 74.24 11.14
C LEU A 149 -46.96 74.65 10.65
N ALA A 150 -47.76 73.69 10.15
CA ALA A 150 -49.14 73.95 9.73
C ALA A 150 -50.05 74.28 10.93
N GLU A 151 -49.90 73.57 12.05
CA GLU A 151 -50.60 73.88 13.30
C GLU A 151 -50.22 75.28 13.84
N GLN A 152 -48.92 75.61 13.83
CA GLN A 152 -48.46 76.95 14.25
C GLN A 152 -49.07 78.06 13.38
N ARG A 153 -49.06 77.91 12.04
CA ARG A 153 -49.71 78.85 11.11
C ARG A 153 -51.22 78.97 11.33
N ALA A 154 -51.89 77.85 11.64
CA ALA A 154 -53.31 77.84 11.95
C ALA A 154 -53.60 78.57 13.28
N SER A 155 -52.72 78.45 14.27
CA SER A 155 -52.83 79.14 15.56
C SER A 155 -52.54 80.65 15.48
N GLU A 156 -51.63 81.07 14.59
CA GLU A 156 -51.34 82.48 14.30
C GLU A 156 -52.42 83.15 13.44
N SER A 157 -53.25 82.35 12.75
CA SER A 157 -54.41 82.85 12.01
C SER A 157 -55.57 83.11 12.97
N PRO A 158 -55.97 84.37 13.20
CA PRO A 158 -57.02 84.69 14.16
C PRO A 158 -58.35 84.12 13.67
N THR A 159 -58.83 83.09 14.37
CA THR A 159 -60.13 82.47 14.08
C THR A 159 -61.24 83.38 14.64
N VAL A 160 -62.04 83.85 13.68
CA VAL A 160 -63.38 84.49 13.73
C VAL A 160 -63.50 85.99 14.02
N SER A 161 -63.77 86.74 12.96
CA SER A 161 -64.84 87.76 12.92
C SER A 161 -65.56 87.56 11.58
N PHE A 162 -66.86 87.31 11.46
CA PHE A 162 -67.95 88.09 12.03
C PHE A 162 -69.28 87.39 11.68
N LEU A 163 -70.02 86.93 12.69
CA LEU A 163 -71.46 86.75 12.55
C LEU A 163 -72.10 88.15 12.64
N ARG A 164 -72.57 88.72 11.52
CA ARG A 164 -73.67 89.71 11.57
C ARG A 164 -74.93 89.15 10.92
N ARG A 165 -75.88 88.90 11.80
CA ARG A 165 -77.32 88.93 11.55
C ARG A 165 -77.74 90.32 11.03
N CYS A 166 -78.66 90.34 10.06
CA CYS A 166 -79.83 91.24 9.93
C CYS A 166 -80.56 90.80 8.63
N SER A 167 -81.63 89.98 8.64
CA SER A 167 -83.04 90.27 8.95
C SER A 167 -83.67 91.41 8.12
N GLY A 168 -84.70 91.08 7.31
CA GLY A 168 -85.89 91.93 7.15
C GLY A 168 -86.17 92.56 5.78
N ASP A 169 -86.94 91.83 4.97
CA ASP A 169 -88.18 92.24 4.27
C ASP A 169 -88.26 93.14 3.02
N ALA A 170 -89.03 92.57 2.06
CA ALA A 170 -90.06 93.14 1.17
C ALA A 170 -89.59 93.94 -0.07
N LYS A 171 -90.19 93.86 -1.28
CA LYS A 171 -91.46 93.29 -1.78
C LYS A 171 -91.52 93.38 -3.33
N GLY A 172 -92.35 92.53 -3.97
CA GLY A 172 -93.19 92.82 -5.16
C GLY A 172 -92.54 92.69 -6.57
N GLU A 173 -93.18 92.35 -7.69
CA GLU A 173 -94.55 92.00 -8.17
C GLU A 173 -94.32 91.28 -9.54
N ARG A 174 -95.18 90.43 -10.12
CA ARG A 174 -96.61 90.52 -10.47
C ARG A 174 -97.20 89.13 -10.68
#